data_AF-A0A6V8MUW3-F1
#
_entry.id   AF-A0A6V8MUW3-F1
#
_cell.length_a   1.000
_cell.length_b   1.000
_cell.length_c   1.000
_cell.angle_alpha   90.00
_cell.angle_beta   90.00
_cell.angle_gamma   90.00
#
_symmetry.space_group_name_H-M   'P 1'
#
loop_
_entity.id
_entity.type
_entity.pdbx_description
1 polymer ?
#
loop_
_entity_poly.entity_id
_entity_poly.type
_entity_poly.pdbx_seq_one_letter_code
_entity_poly.pdbx_strand_id
1 'polypeptide(L)'
;MDQQYCIINQCLQLLKQSDLPTIKKLRVEIQLIQMKRLLLNDRLTNDMVTGACGEDVFEGLLNQMRRICGEGSQGDALTDLMERIGGMLTVLGGEHAHH
;
A
#
# COMPACT_ATOMS: atom_id res chain seq x y z
N MET A 1 -11.98 -8.81 -10.27
CA MET A 1 -11.35 -8.48 -8.97
C MET A 1 -10.87 -7.05 -9.06
N ASP A 2 -10.94 -6.28 -7.97
CA ASP A 2 -10.43 -4.91 -7.96
C ASP A 2 -8.95 -4.84 -8.33
N GLN A 3 -8.55 -3.89 -9.17
CA GLN A 3 -7.15 -3.68 -9.55
C GLN A 3 -6.28 -3.36 -8.33
N GLN A 4 -6.80 -2.59 -7.38
CA GLN A 4 -6.07 -2.15 -6.19
C GLN A 4 -5.78 -3.32 -5.25
N TYR A 5 -6.72 -4.27 -5.13
CA TYR A 5 -6.51 -5.53 -4.42
C TYR A 5 -5.39 -6.36 -5.03
N CYS A 6 -5.40 -6.49 -6.36
CA CYS A 6 -4.36 -7.21 -7.08
C CYS A 6 -2.99 -6.56 -6.85
N ILE A 7 -2.93 -5.22 -6.86
CA ILE A 7 -1.70 -4.47 -6.59
C ILE A 7 -1.19 -4.71 -5.16
N ILE A 8 -2.05 -4.59 -4.14
CA ILE A 8 -1.64 -4.81 -2.75
C ILE A 8 -1.15 -6.25 -2.54
N ASN A 9 -1.79 -7.24 -3.18
CA ASN A 9 -1.31 -8.63 -3.14
C ASN A 9 0.07 -8.79 -3.80
N GLN A 10 0.31 -8.13 -4.94
CA GLN A 10 1.64 -8.13 -5.57
C GLN A 10 2.69 -7.49 -4.66
N CYS A 11 2.35 -6.38 -4.01
CA CYS A 11 3.23 -5.74 -3.03
C CYS A 11 3.61 -6.71 -1.90
N LEU A 12 2.64 -7.42 -1.32
CA LEU A 12 2.91 -8.42 -0.28
C LEU A 12 3.82 -9.55 -0.77
N GLN A 13 3.68 -9.99 -2.02
CA GLN A 13 4.56 -11.02 -2.60
C GLN A 13 5.99 -10.52 -2.78
N LEU A 14 6.17 -9.30 -3.31
CA LEU A 14 7.49 -8.67 -3.44
C LEU A 14 8.19 -8.53 -2.09
N LEU A 15 7.45 -8.11 -1.07
CA LEU A 15 7.96 -7.94 0.28
C LEU A 15 8.46 -9.26 0.88
N LYS A 16 7.70 -10.34 0.70
CA LYS A 16 8.09 -11.69 1.14
C LYS A 16 9.38 -12.17 0.49
N GLN A 17 9.56 -11.88 -0.79
CA GLN A 17 10.72 -12.29 -1.58
C GLN A 17 11.94 -11.38 -1.43
N SER A 18 11.79 -10.16 -0.91
CA SER A 18 12.89 -9.21 -0.72
C SER A 18 13.92 -9.66 0.33
N ASP A 19 15.12 -9.10 0.32
CA ASP A 19 16.13 -9.29 1.38
C ASP A 19 16.04 -8.26 2.51
N LEU A 20 14.90 -7.55 2.62
CA LEU A 20 14.72 -6.56 3.68
C LEU A 20 14.81 -7.19 5.08
N PRO A 21 15.37 -6.47 6.08
CA PRO A 21 15.38 -6.93 7.46
C PRO A 21 13.97 -7.27 7.95
N THR A 22 13.82 -8.38 8.69
CA THR A 22 12.52 -8.92 9.12
C THR A 22 11.61 -7.87 9.78
N ILE A 23 12.17 -7.01 10.65
CA ILE A 23 11.40 -5.96 11.33
C ILE A 23 10.84 -4.95 10.32
N LYS A 24 11.62 -4.56 9.30
CA LYS A 24 11.19 -3.65 8.24
C LYS A 24 10.11 -4.30 7.38
N LYS A 25 10.26 -5.59 7.04
CA LYS A 25 9.22 -6.36 6.34
C LYS A 25 7.91 -6.36 7.10
N LEU A 26 7.94 -6.75 8.38
CA LEU A 26 6.73 -6.80 9.21
C LEU A 26 6.03 -5.44 9.27
N ARG A 27 6.79 -4.35 9.40
CA ARG A 27 6.21 -3.00 9.44
C ARG A 27 5.47 -2.66 8.15
N VAL A 28 6.06 -2.92 6.98
CA VAL A 28 5.42 -2.67 5.68
C VAL A 28 4.23 -3.62 5.48
N GLU A 29 4.37 -4.90 5.86
CA GLU A 29 3.33 -5.92 5.72
C GLU A 29 2.07 -5.55 6.49
N ILE A 30 2.20 -5.12 7.74
CA ILE A 30 1.07 -4.67 8.58
C ILE A 30 0.33 -3.52 7.89
N GLN A 31 1.05 -2.54 7.33
CA GLN A 31 0.42 -1.39 6.67
C GLN A 31 -0.31 -1.79 5.38
N LEU A 32 0.29 -2.67 4.56
CA LEU A 32 -0.36 -3.20 3.35
C LEU A 32 -1.61 -4.03 3.70
N ILE A 33 -1.58 -4.81 4.79
CA ILE A 33 -2.74 -5.54 5.28
C ILE A 33 -3.83 -4.58 5.76
N GLN A 34 -3.46 -3.49 6.45
CA GLN A 34 -4.40 -2.44 6.85
C GLN A 34 -5.07 -1.80 5.64
N MET A 35 -4.31 -1.43 4.60
CA MET A 35 -4.87 -0.89 3.36
C MET A 35 -5.84 -1.89 2.72
N LYS A 36 -5.45 -3.16 2.64
CA LYS A 36 -6.29 -4.24 2.10
C LYS A 36 -7.60 -4.39 2.87
N ARG A 37 -7.56 -4.23 4.21
CA ARG A 37 -8.76 -4.26 5.05
C ARG A 37 -9.64 -3.03 4.84
N LEU A 38 -9.05 -1.85 4.76
CA LEU A 38 -9.80 -0.61 4.51
C LEU A 38 -10.50 -0.67 3.16
N LEU A 39 -9.81 -1.05 2.09
CA LEU A 39 -10.41 -1.25 0.78
C LEU A 39 -11.58 -2.27 0.79
N LEU A 40 -11.62 -3.20 1.77
CA LEU A 40 -12.60 -4.31 1.78
C LEU A 40 -13.87 -3.79 2.42
N ASN A 41 -13.67 -3.01 3.47
CA ASN A 41 -14.70 -2.29 4.18
C ASN A 41 -15.25 -1.13 3.34
N ASP A 42 -14.41 -0.46 2.56
CA ASP A 42 -14.77 0.74 1.80
C ASP A 42 -15.53 0.43 0.50
N ARG A 43 -15.38 -0.80 -0.03
CA ARG A 43 -16.26 -1.34 -1.07
C ARG A 43 -17.74 -1.43 -0.65
N LEU A 44 -18.05 -1.26 0.64
CA LEU A 44 -19.42 -1.10 1.13
C LEU A 44 -19.88 0.37 1.15
N THR A 45 -18.97 1.36 1.02
CA THR A 45 -19.26 2.78 1.31
C THR A 45 -19.25 3.75 0.15
N ASN A 46 -18.27 3.85 -0.78
CA ASN A 46 -18.47 4.78 -1.92
C ASN A 46 -17.45 4.80 -3.08
N ASP A 47 -17.96 5.33 -4.19
CA ASP A 47 -17.40 5.68 -5.51
C ASP A 47 -16.14 6.58 -5.55
N MET A 48 -15.51 6.90 -4.41
CA MET A 48 -14.39 7.87 -4.35
C MET A 48 -13.05 7.29 -4.78
N VAL A 49 -12.88 5.97 -4.67
CA VAL A 49 -11.63 5.26 -4.95
C VAL A 49 -11.56 4.73 -6.40
N THR A 50 -12.66 4.82 -7.15
CA THR A 50 -12.85 4.30 -8.53
C THR A 50 -12.58 5.32 -9.65
N GLY A 51 -12.00 6.48 -9.34
CA GLY A 51 -11.49 7.42 -10.35
C GLY A 51 -10.07 7.08 -10.78
N ALA A 52 -9.70 7.39 -12.03
CA ALA A 52 -8.35 7.18 -12.61
C ALA A 52 -7.18 7.60 -11.69
N CYS A 53 -7.41 8.63 -10.85
CA CYS A 53 -6.45 9.10 -9.85
C CYS A 53 -6.08 8.05 -8.79
N GLY A 54 -7.01 7.17 -8.40
CA GLY A 54 -6.74 6.10 -7.44
C GLY A 54 -5.81 5.04 -8.02
N GLU A 55 -6.08 4.58 -9.24
CA GLU A 55 -5.31 3.53 -9.92
C GLU A 55 -3.84 3.94 -10.12
N ASP A 56 -3.58 5.17 -10.56
CA ASP A 56 -2.22 5.72 -10.71
C ASP A 56 -1.42 5.72 -9.40
N VAL A 57 -2.08 5.98 -8.26
CA VAL A 57 -1.41 6.02 -6.95
C VAL A 57 -1.01 4.61 -6.51
N PHE A 58 -1.87 3.61 -6.69
CA PHE A 58 -1.56 2.22 -6.38
C PHE A 58 -0.48 1.65 -7.32
N GLU A 59 -0.51 1.98 -8.61
CA GLU A 59 0.56 1.58 -9.53
C GLU A 59 1.90 2.23 -9.15
N GLY A 60 1.89 3.50 -8.73
CA GLY A 60 3.06 4.17 -8.19
C GLY A 60 3.63 3.47 -6.94
N LEU A 61 2.77 3.00 -6.04
CA LEU A 61 3.16 2.20 -4.87
C LEU A 61 3.84 0.89 -5.30
N LEU A 62 3.27 0.17 -6.27
CA LEU A 62 3.82 -1.09 -6.77
C LEU A 62 5.21 -0.90 -7.40
N ASN A 63 5.36 0.15 -8.20
CA ASN A 63 6.64 0.47 -8.84
C ASN A 63 7.72 0.80 -7.81
N GLN A 64 7.39 1.58 -6.77
CA GLN A 64 8.32 1.90 -5.70
C GLN A 64 8.71 0.65 -4.88
N MET A 65 7.73 -0.22 -4.59
CA MET A 65 7.97 -1.51 -3.93
C MET A 65 8.90 -2.41 -4.75
N ARG A 66 8.71 -2.53 -6.07
CA ARG A 66 9.59 -3.30 -6.96
C ARG A 66 11.03 -2.83 -6.89
N ARG A 67 11.25 -1.51 -6.90
CA ARG A 67 12.59 -0.91 -6.79
C ARG A 67 13.23 -1.24 -5.43
N ILE A 68 12.54 -0.99 -4.33
CA ILE A 68 13.07 -1.23 -2.98
C ILE A 68 13.33 -2.72 -2.72
N CYS A 69 12.41 -3.59 -3.16
CA CYS A 69 12.51 -5.03 -2.96
C CYS A 69 13.49 -5.72 -3.92
N GLY A 70 13.71 -5.17 -5.11
CA GLY A 70 14.54 -5.77 -6.16
C GLY A 70 15.98 -5.23 -6.24
N GLU A 71 16.20 -3.94 -5.98
CA GLU A 71 17.52 -3.30 -6.10
C GLU A 71 18.25 -3.18 -4.75
N GLY A 72 17.60 -3.61 -3.67
CA GLY A 72 18.06 -3.37 -2.30
C GLY A 72 17.73 -1.96 -1.83
N SER A 73 17.40 -1.84 -0.54
CA SER A 73 16.96 -0.55 0.03
C SER A 73 18.13 0.42 0.16
N GLN A 74 18.10 1.52 -0.60
CA GLN A 74 18.69 2.78 -0.14
C GLN A 74 17.87 3.25 1.07
N GLY A 75 18.54 3.69 2.15
CA GLY A 75 17.90 3.93 3.44
C GLY A 75 16.71 4.89 3.39
N ASP A 76 16.79 5.91 2.54
CA ASP A 76 15.74 6.93 2.39
C ASP A 76 14.50 6.40 1.65
N ALA A 77 14.68 5.55 0.64
CA ALA A 77 13.58 5.08 -0.21
C ALA A 77 12.52 4.27 0.56
N LEU A 78 12.92 3.55 1.62
CA LEU A 78 11.98 2.82 2.47
C LEU A 78 11.19 3.77 3.39
N THR A 79 11.82 4.84 3.86
CA THR A 79 11.14 5.86 4.67
C THR A 79 10.08 6.57 3.82
N ASP A 80 10.44 7.00 2.61
CA ASP A 80 9.49 7.59 1.65
C ASP A 80 8.31 6.66 1.34
N LEU A 81 8.59 5.35 1.18
CA LEU A 81 7.55 4.34 0.96
C LEU A 81 6.59 4.26 2.16
N MET A 82 7.13 4.25 3.38
CA MET A 82 6.34 4.19 4.60
C MET A 82 5.48 5.44 4.79
N GLU A 83 6.01 6.63 4.49
CA GLU A 83 5.24 7.88 4.53
C GLU A 83 4.11 7.88 3.50
N ARG A 84 4.39 7.43 2.27
CA ARG A 84 3.38 7.31 1.22
C ARG A 84 2.26 6.35 1.61
N ILE A 85 2.61 5.17 2.13
CA ILE A 85 1.62 4.19 2.62
C ILE A 85 0.80 4.79 3.76
N GLY A 86 1.44 5.52 4.69
CA GLY A 86 0.76 6.22 5.78
C GLY A 86 -0.27 7.24 5.28
N GLY A 87 0.11 8.07 4.30
CA GLY A 87 -0.79 9.02 3.65
C GLY A 87 -1.99 8.33 2.99
N MET A 88 -1.77 7.21 2.29
CA MET A 88 -2.86 6.44 1.69
C MET A 88 -3.80 5.84 2.75
N LEU A 89 -3.27 5.34 3.86
CA LEU A 89 -4.07 4.85 4.98
C LEU A 89 -4.90 5.94 5.63
N THR A 90 -4.36 7.16 5.75
CA THR A 90 -5.13 8.32 6.25
C THR A 90 -6.28 8.68 5.31
N VAL A 91 -6.05 8.67 3.99
CA VAL A 91 -7.12 8.92 3.01
C VAL A 91 -8.18 7.82 3.08
N LEU A 92 -7.78 6.54 3.04
CA LEU A 92 -8.69 5.39 3.11
C LEU A 92 -9.41 5.27 4.46
N GLY A 93 -8.81 5.76 5.55
CA GLY A 93 -9.41 5.78 6.89
C GLY A 93 -10.18 7.06 7.21
N GLY A 94 -10.09 8.08 6.35
CA GLY A 94 -10.47 9.46 6.62
C GLY A 94 -11.96 9.76 6.61
N GLU A 95 -12.82 8.80 6.25
CA GLU A 95 -14.29 8.99 6.22
C GLU A 95 -15.05 8.17 7.28
N HIS A 96 -14.37 7.50 8.22
CA HIS A 96 -15.04 6.76 9.30
C HIS A 96 -15.15 7.52 10.64
N ALA A 97 -14.67 8.77 10.72
CA ALA A 97 -14.71 9.58 11.95
C ALA A 97 -15.87 10.60 12.01
N HIS A 98 -16.75 10.60 11.01
CA HIS A 98 -17.93 11.46 10.96
C HIS A 98 -19.20 10.60 10.78
N HIS A 99 -19.62 9.90 11.84
CA HIS A 99 -21.02 9.55 12.10
C HIS A 99 -21.20 9.02 13.53
#